data_AF-A0A2N5YLL2-F1
#
_entry.id   AF-A0A2N5YLL2-F1
#
_cell.length_a   1.000
_cell.length_b   1.000
_cell.length_c   1.000
_cell.angle_alpha   90.00
_cell.angle_beta   90.00
_cell.angle_gamma   90.00
#
_symmetry.space_group_name_H-M   'P 1'
#
loop_
_entity.id
_entity.type
_entity.pdbx_description
1 polymer ?
#
loop_
_entity_poly.entity_id
_entity_poly.type
_entity_poly.pdbx_seq_one_letter_code
_entity_poly.pdbx_strand_id
1 'polypeptide(L)' 'ETVSAFDCKVVNEMDLGSHVLVIGEVNHAEVINSELLPLTYSAYKKERQGFAPPKAPTFIDPQIFE' A
#
# COMPACT_ATOMS: atom_id res chain seq x y z
N GLU A 1 -5.03 -10.12 7.58
CA GLU A 1 -5.64 -9.57 8.81
C GLU A 1 -5.45 -8.06 8.82
N THR A 2 -6.31 -7.33 9.54
CA THR A 2 -6.34 -5.86 9.56
C THR A 2 -5.87 -5.36 10.93
N VAL A 3 -4.94 -4.40 10.94
CA VAL A 3 -4.42 -3.80 12.19
C VAL A 3 -5.34 -2.67 12.66
N SER A 4 -5.74 -1.79 11.75
CA SER A 4 -6.59 -0.63 12.00
C SER A 4 -7.43 -0.28 10.78
N ALA A 5 -8.50 0.48 10.99
CA ALA A 5 -9.38 0.98 9.92
C ALA A 5 -9.67 2.47 10.11
N PHE A 6 -9.94 3.14 8.98
CA PHE A 6 -10.30 4.55 8.93
C PHE A 6 -11.54 4.70 8.05
N ASP A 7 -12.55 5.38 8.56
CA ASP A 7 -13.71 5.81 7.77
C ASP A 7 -13.50 7.26 7.34
N CYS A 8 -13.48 7.47 6.04
CA CYS A 8 -13.19 8.76 5.44
C CYS A 8 -14.35 9.27 4.60
N LYS A 9 -14.61 10.57 4.65
CA LYS A 9 -15.46 11.28 3.69
C LYS A 9 -14.58 11.88 2.60
N VAL A 10 -14.90 11.62 1.34
CA VAL A 10 -14.19 12.25 0.21
C VAL A 10 -14.47 13.75 0.21
N VAL A 11 -13.42 14.55 0.27
CA VAL A 11 -13.50 16.03 0.23
C VAL A 11 -12.90 16.61 -1.03
N ASN A 12 -12.02 15.87 -1.72
CA ASN A 12 -11.45 16.29 -3.00
C ASN A 12 -10.94 15.08 -3.79
N GLU A 13 -10.79 15.26 -5.10
CA GLU A 13 -10.24 14.29 -6.03
C GLU A 13 -9.30 15.01 -7.03
N MET A 14 -8.17 14.39 -7.35
CA MET A 14 -7.20 14.93 -8.31
C MET A 14 -6.95 13.90 -9.42
N ASP A 15 -7.12 14.32 -10.67
CA ASP A 15 -6.77 13.52 -11.84
C ASP A 15 -5.25 13.54 -12.06
N LEU A 16 -4.63 12.36 -12.06
CA LEU A 16 -3.21 12.13 -12.33
C LEU A 16 -3.00 11.36 -13.65
N GLY A 17 -4.00 11.36 -14.54
CA GLY A 17 -4.03 10.72 -15.84
C GLY A 17 -4.30 9.22 -15.78
N SER A 18 -3.39 8.45 -15.18
CA SER A 18 -3.55 6.98 -15.04
C SER A 18 -4.32 6.57 -13.79
N HIS A 19 -4.42 7.46 -12.81
CA HIS A 19 -5.03 7.22 -11.51
C HIS A 19 -5.75 8.50 -11.06
N VAL A 20 -6.68 8.35 -10.12
CA VAL A 20 -7.29 9.45 -9.38
C VAL A 20 -6.80 9.40 -7.95
N LEU A 21 -6.23 10.49 -7.45
CA LEU A 21 -5.89 10.63 -6.04
C LEU A 21 -7.10 11.17 -5.29
N VAL A 22 -7.64 10.36 -4.40
CA VAL A 22 -8.77 10.71 -3.54
C VAL A 22 -8.24 11.28 -2.22
N ILE A 23 -8.70 12.48 -1.86
CA ILE A 23 -8.39 13.13 -0.57
C ILE A 23 -9.62 12.96 0.34
N GLY A 24 -9.43 12.23 1.43
CA GLY A 24 -10.47 11.95 2.42
C GLY A 24 -10.22 12.66 3.75
N GLU A 25 -11.28 13.23 4.33
CA GLU A 25 -11.33 13.68 5.72
C GLU A 25 -11.71 12.50 6.62
N VAL A 26 -10.95 12.27 7.69
CA VAL A 26 -11.17 11.13 8.60
C VAL A 26 -12.30 11.47 9.57
N ASN A 27 -13.41 10.72 9.50
CA ASN A 27 -14.53 10.86 10.42
C ASN A 27 -14.39 9.92 11.63
N HIS A 28 -13.80 8.74 11.42
CA HIS A 28 -13.61 7.74 12.45
C HIS A 28 -12.33 6.93 12.19
N ALA A 29 -11.70 6.49 13.27
CA ALA A 29 -10.49 5.68 13.26
C ALA A 29 -10.57 4.68 14.41
N GLU A 30 -10.24 3.42 14.12
CA GLU A 30 -10.21 2.37 15.12
C GLU A 30 -8.97 1.48 15.00
N VAL A 31 -8.45 1.05 16.14
CA VAL A 31 -7.43 0.00 16.22
C VAL A 31 -8.16 -1.32 16.47
N ILE A 32 -8.08 -2.23 15.50
CA ILE A 32 -8.78 -3.53 15.53
C ILE A 32 -7.95 -4.54 16.32
N ASN A 33 -6.64 -4.59 16.08
CA ASN A 33 -5.73 -5.47 16.79
C ASN A 33 -4.35 -4.83 16.93
N SER A 34 -4.01 -4.43 18.16
CA SER A 34 -2.73 -3.79 18.50
C SER A 34 -1.55 -4.75 18.63
N GLU A 35 -1.79 -6.06 18.66
CA GLU A 35 -0.75 -7.08 18.74
C GLU A 35 -0.19 -7.44 17.35
N LEU A 36 -0.95 -7.16 16.29
CA LEU A 36 -0.51 -7.36 14.92
C LEU A 36 0.45 -6.26 14.46
N LEU A 37 1.54 -6.66 13.83
CA LEU A 37 2.46 -5.73 13.16
C LEU A 37 1.92 -5.37 11.76
N PRO A 38 1.85 -4.08 11.40
CA PRO A 38 1.47 -3.67 10.05
C PRO A 38 2.41 -4.26 9.00
N LEU A 39 1.83 -4.83 7.94
CA LEU A 39 2.59 -5.29 6.79
C LEU A 39 3.18 -4.08 6.07
N THR A 40 4.51 -3.99 6.03
CA THR A 40 5.19 -2.97 5.24
C THR A 40 5.35 -3.44 3.80
N TYR A 41 5.35 -2.50 2.86
CA TYR A 41 5.57 -2.83 1.44
C TYR A 41 6.93 -3.46 1.19
N SER A 42 7.97 -3.04 1.94
CA SER A 42 9.31 -3.61 1.85
C SER A 42 9.37 -5.07 2.34
N ALA A 43 8.73 -5.37 3.47
CA ALA A 43 8.63 -6.74 3.97
C ALA A 43 7.82 -7.63 3.01
N TYR A 44 6.69 -7.14 2.50
CA TYR A 44 5.90 -7.83 1.48
C TYR A 44 6.74 -8.19 0.25
N LYS A 45 7.48 -7.22 -0.30
CA LYS A 45 8.31 -7.44 -1.49
C LYS A 45 9.43 -8.46 -1.25
N LYS A 46 10.06 -8.44 -0.08
CA LYS A 46 11.16 -9.33 0.30
C LYS A 46 10.70 -10.78 0.52
N GLU A 47 9.64 -10.98 1.31
CA GLU A 47 9.20 -12.31 1.73
C GLU A 47 8.32 -13.00 0.69
N ARG A 48 7.47 -12.25 -0.02
CA ARG A 48 6.52 -12.84 -0.98
C ARG A 48 7.06 -12.92 -2.41
N GLN A 49 8.34 -12.63 -2.62
CA GLN A 49 9.01 -12.64 -3.93
C GLN A 49 8.13 -12.04 -5.04
N GLY A 50 7.46 -10.93 -4.72
CA GLY A 50 6.65 -10.17 -5.67
C GLY A 50 7.59 -9.42 -6.59
N PHE A 51 8.28 -10.13 -7.49
CA PHE A 51 9.02 -9.51 -8.56
C PHE A 51 8.00 -8.80 -9.42
N ALA A 52 8.17 -7.49 -9.57
CA ALA A 52 7.39 -6.78 -10.55
C ALA A 52 7.67 -7.44 -11.93
N PRO A 53 6.70 -7.48 -12.85
CA PRO A 53 6.94 -8.04 -14.17
C PRO A 53 8.14 -7.38 -14.85
N PRO A 54 8.90 -8.05 -15.74
CA PRO A 54 10.08 -7.46 -16.40
C PRO A 54 9.82 -6.14 -17.16
N LYS A 55 8.55 -5.86 -17.50
CA LYS A 55 8.12 -4.63 -18.19
C LYS A 55 7.64 -3.53 -17.24
N ALA A 56 7.57 -3.80 -15.94
CA ALA A 56 7.14 -2.81 -14.96
C ALA A 56 8.30 -1.88 -14.61
N PRO A 57 8.05 -0.57 -14.40
CA PRO A 57 9.09 0.40 -14.03
C PRO A 57 9.72 0.11 -12.66
N THR A 58 9.08 -0.76 -11.85
CA THR A 58 9.53 -1.18 -10.52
C THR A 58 10.22 -2.55 -10.52
N PHE A 59 10.49 -3.12 -11.70
CA PHE A 59 11.27 -4.36 -11.86
C PHE A 59 12.67 -4.16 -11.29
N ILE A 60 13.06 -5.08 -10.43
CA ILE A 60 14.43 -5.22 -9.96
C ILE A 60 14.85 -6.61 -10.39
N ASP A 61 15.99 -6.70 -11.06
CA ASP A 61 16.56 -7.97 -11.49
C ASP A 61 16.81 -8.86 -10.26
N PRO A 62 16.20 -10.05 -10.17
CA PRO A 62 16.43 -10.99 -9.07
C PRO A 62 17.92 -11.34 -8.88
N GLN A 63 18.73 -11.31 -9.95
CA GLN A 63 20.16 -11.64 -9.92
C GLN A 63 21.00 -10.63 -9.12
N ILE A 64 20.46 -9.45 -8.78
CA ILE A 64 21.14 -8.47 -7.93
C ILE A 64 21.20 -8.93 -6.46
N PHE A 65 20.38 -9.92 -6.07
CA PHE A 65 20.34 -10.48 -4.72
C PHE A 65 21.06 -11.84 -4.57
N GLU A 66 21.69 -12.34 -5.64
CA GLU A 66 22.66 -13.45 -5.64
C GLU A 66 24.09 -12.93 -5.42
#